data_AF-A0A940X836-F1
#
_entry.id   AF-A0A940X836-F1
#
_cell.length_a   1.000
_cell.length_b   1.000
_cell.length_c   1.000
_cell.angle_alpha   90.00
_cell.angle_beta   90.00
_cell.angle_gamma   90.00
#
_symmetry.space_group_name_H-M   'P 1'
#
loop_
_entity.id
_entity.type
_entity.pdbx_description
1 polymer ?
#
loop_
_entity_poly.entity_id
_entity_poly.type
_entity_poly.pdbx_seq_one_letter_code
_entity_poly.pdbx_strand_id
1 'polypeptide(L)'
;MTPLLDANRADQVEGETPLARVLELIQGEGIAQTDAAIARLPPEQLDQLATAAQRKCEANLDLLCCLVDCADVILLREPAEAARDRLLRLNGHLATLLGDHERLTELHENAVYYRDHPQVADRVANYWRRNWA
;
A
#
# COMPACT_ATOMS: atom_id res chain seq x y z
N MET A 1 -43.59 -18.32 4.49
CA MET A 1 -43.93 -16.99 3.95
C MET A 1 -42.88 -15.96 4.38
N THR A 2 -41.73 -15.96 3.72
CA THR A 2 -41.01 -14.72 3.35
C THR A 2 -41.65 -14.19 2.05
N PRO A 3 -41.41 -12.97 1.51
CA PRO A 3 -40.30 -12.02 1.78
C PRO A 3 -40.67 -10.50 1.77
N LEU A 4 -39.65 -9.63 1.65
CA LEU A 4 -39.60 -8.18 1.27
C LEU A 4 -39.66 -7.19 2.46
N LEU A 5 -38.73 -6.23 2.66
CA LEU A 5 -37.66 -5.61 1.85
C LEU A 5 -36.50 -5.21 2.79
N ASP A 6 -35.23 -5.46 2.46
CA ASP A 6 -34.40 -4.73 1.47
C ASP A 6 -34.25 -3.23 1.79
N ALA A 7 -33.31 -2.90 2.68
CA ALA A 7 -32.72 -1.56 2.79
C ALA A 7 -31.47 -1.58 3.68
N ASN A 8 -30.40 -2.24 3.23
CA ASN A 8 -29.00 -1.80 3.47
C ASN A 8 -28.01 -2.71 2.71
N ARG A 9 -28.39 -3.03 1.48
CA ARG A 9 -27.55 -3.69 0.48
C ARG A 9 -27.26 -2.67 -0.62
N ALA A 10 -26.53 -1.64 -0.25
CA ALA A 10 -25.88 -0.64 -1.10
C ALA A 10 -25.00 0.15 -0.12
N ASP A 11 -23.70 -0.06 -0.04
CA ASP A 11 -22.79 0.25 -1.14
C ASP A 11 -21.50 -0.58 -0.96
N GLN A 12 -21.57 -1.88 -1.30
CA GLN A 12 -20.35 -2.60 -1.68
C GLN A 12 -20.00 -2.19 -3.11
N VAL A 13 -19.37 -1.02 -3.23
CA VAL A 13 -18.46 -0.78 -4.34
C VAL A 13 -17.07 -1.13 -3.82
N GLU A 14 -16.84 -2.43 -3.57
CA GLU A 14 -15.52 -3.03 -3.72
C GLU A 14 -15.21 -3.05 -5.23
N GLY A 15 -15.13 -1.86 -5.83
CA GLY A 15 -14.36 -1.71 -7.04
C GLY A 15 -12.92 -1.91 -6.62
N GLU A 16 -12.28 -2.95 -7.14
CA GLU A 16 -10.83 -3.11 -7.18
C GLU A 16 -10.23 -1.72 -7.38
N THR A 17 -9.71 -1.13 -6.31
CA THR A 17 -9.15 0.21 -6.44
C THR A 17 -7.99 0.12 -7.43
N PRO A 18 -7.76 1.12 -8.28
CA PRO A 18 -6.59 1.12 -9.17
C PRO A 18 -5.29 0.81 -8.40
N LEU A 19 -5.23 1.22 -7.14
CA LEU A 19 -4.16 0.87 -6.20
C LEU A 19 -4.14 -0.63 -5.84
N ALA A 20 -5.26 -1.27 -5.53
CA ALA A 20 -5.32 -2.71 -5.27
C ALA A 20 -4.88 -3.53 -6.50
N ARG A 21 -5.33 -3.13 -7.70
CA ARG A 21 -4.93 -3.74 -8.98
C ARG A 21 -3.42 -3.60 -9.23
N VAL A 22 -2.86 -2.43 -8.94
CA VAL A 22 -1.41 -2.17 -9.07
C VAL A 22 -0.63 -2.93 -8.00
N LEU A 23 -1.11 -3.00 -6.76
CA LEU A 23 -0.47 -3.78 -5.69
C LEU A 23 -0.47 -5.28 -5.99
N GLU A 24 -1.53 -5.83 -6.58
CA GLU A 24 -1.57 -7.23 -7.05
C GLU A 24 -0.57 -7.49 -8.19
N LEU A 25 -0.44 -6.57 -9.13
CA LEU A 25 0.56 -6.65 -10.21
C LEU A 25 1.99 -6.57 -9.66
N ILE A 26 2.20 -5.79 -8.60
CA ILE A 26 3.51 -5.61 -7.94
C ILE A 26 3.87 -6.80 -7.05
N GLN A 27 2.90 -7.42 -6.37
CA GLN A 27 3.15 -8.56 -5.47
C GLN A 27 3.57 -9.85 -6.22
N GLY A 28 3.35 -9.93 -7.54
CA GLY A 28 3.72 -11.10 -8.36
C GLY A 28 5.06 -10.99 -9.10
N GLU A 29 5.65 -9.80 -9.20
CA GLU A 29 6.78 -9.51 -10.10
C GLU A 29 7.92 -8.85 -9.31
N GLY A 30 9.16 -9.31 -9.48
CA GLY A 30 10.31 -8.79 -8.74
C GLY A 30 10.50 -7.27 -8.94
N ILE A 31 11.15 -6.59 -7.98
CA ILE A 31 11.35 -5.11 -7.90
C ILE A 31 11.63 -4.45 -9.26
N ALA A 32 12.44 -5.10 -10.10
CA ALA A 32 12.88 -4.55 -11.37
C ALA A 32 11.77 -4.55 -12.47
N GLN A 33 10.77 -5.42 -12.35
CA GLN A 33 9.57 -5.47 -13.20
C GLN A 33 8.51 -4.47 -12.74
N THR A 34 8.41 -4.22 -11.42
CA THR A 34 7.52 -3.19 -10.83
C THR A 34 7.78 -1.80 -11.40
N ASP A 35 9.04 -1.36 -11.44
CA ASP A 35 9.38 -0.03 -11.97
C ASP A 35 9.01 0.13 -13.44
N ALA A 36 9.17 -0.93 -14.24
CA ALA A 36 8.81 -0.94 -15.64
C ALA A 36 7.30 -0.97 -15.87
N ALA A 37 6.54 -1.61 -14.97
CA ALA A 37 5.08 -1.57 -14.99
C ALA A 37 4.56 -0.17 -14.68
N ILE A 38 5.10 0.48 -13.63
CA ILE A 38 4.73 1.84 -13.25
C ILE A 38 5.10 2.84 -14.36
N ALA A 39 6.31 2.74 -14.92
CA ALA A 39 6.79 3.64 -15.98
C ALA A 39 5.96 3.58 -17.28
N ARG A 40 5.14 2.54 -17.49
CA ARG A 40 4.22 2.42 -18.64
C ARG A 40 2.88 3.10 -18.43
N LEU A 41 2.56 3.47 -17.19
CA LEU A 41 1.29 4.10 -16.88
C LEU A 41 1.22 5.49 -17.52
N PRO A 42 0.05 5.88 -18.05
CA PRO A 42 -0.16 7.24 -18.54
C PRO A 42 -0.08 8.26 -17.38
N PRO A 43 0.26 9.53 -17.66
CA PRO A 43 0.47 10.55 -16.62
C PRO A 43 -0.68 10.68 -15.62
N GLU A 44 -1.94 10.61 -16.08
CA GLU A 44 -3.12 10.68 -15.21
C GLU A 44 -3.19 9.51 -14.21
N GLN A 45 -2.76 8.32 -14.63
CA GLN A 45 -2.71 7.15 -13.75
C GLN A 45 -1.52 7.22 -12.79
N LEU A 46 -0.39 7.81 -13.22
CA LEU A 46 0.73 8.11 -12.34
C LEU A 46 0.33 9.11 -11.24
N ASP A 47 -0.43 10.15 -11.57
CA ASP A 47 -0.96 11.10 -10.59
C ASP A 47 -1.92 10.44 -9.58
N GLN A 48 -2.82 9.59 -10.09
CA GLN A 48 -3.73 8.82 -9.22
C GLN A 48 -2.96 7.87 -8.30
N LEU A 49 -1.95 7.19 -8.83
CA LEU A 49 -1.10 6.27 -8.07
C LEU A 49 -0.31 7.02 -6.99
N ALA A 50 0.34 8.13 -7.35
CA ALA A 50 1.07 8.97 -6.41
C ALA A 50 0.15 9.48 -5.28
N THR A 51 -1.04 9.97 -5.62
CA THR A 51 -2.02 10.45 -4.64
C THR A 51 -2.52 9.32 -3.73
N ALA A 52 -2.81 8.15 -4.28
CA ALA A 52 -3.31 7.02 -3.52
C ALA A 52 -2.22 6.44 -2.59
N ALA A 53 -0.99 6.32 -3.08
CA ALA A 53 0.16 5.90 -2.30
C ALA A 53 0.42 6.86 -1.13
N GLN A 54 0.40 8.17 -1.38
CA GLN A 54 0.56 9.19 -0.34
C GLN A 54 -0.52 9.09 0.75
N ARG A 55 -1.80 9.00 0.36
CA ARG A 55 -2.91 8.87 1.33
C ARG A 55 -2.80 7.60 2.18
N LYS A 56 -2.36 6.49 1.57
CA LYS A 56 -2.14 5.24 2.31
C LYS A 56 -0.92 5.33 3.22
N CYS A 57 0.13 6.01 2.79
CA CYS A 57 1.31 6.29 3.59
C CYS A 57 0.96 7.07 4.87
N GLU A 58 0.15 8.13 4.74
CA GLU A 58 -0.39 8.92 5.86
C GLU A 58 -1.27 8.07 6.79
N ALA A 59 -2.22 7.30 6.24
CA ALA A 59 -3.08 6.44 7.04
C ALA A 59 -2.31 5.34 7.79
N ASN A 60 -1.25 4.79 7.18
CA ASN A 60 -0.38 3.83 7.85
C ASN A 60 0.40 4.48 8.99
N LEU A 61 0.87 5.72 8.83
CA LEU A 61 1.55 6.46 9.87
C LEU A 61 0.62 6.73 11.06
N ASP A 62 -0.61 7.16 10.81
CA ASP A 62 -1.62 7.35 11.85
C ASP A 62 -1.88 6.05 12.64
N LEU A 63 -2.00 4.92 11.92
CA LEU A 63 -2.18 3.61 12.55
C LEU A 63 -0.95 3.18 13.36
N LEU A 64 0.26 3.40 12.85
CA LEU A 64 1.51 3.13 13.57
C LEU A 64 1.54 3.90 14.90
N CYS A 65 1.21 5.19 14.89
CA CYS A 65 1.11 6.01 16.10
C CYS A 65 0.09 5.43 17.09
N CYS A 66 -1.12 5.08 16.64
CA CYS A 66 -2.13 4.47 17.51
C CYS A 66 -1.68 3.13 18.11
N LEU A 67 -0.94 2.31 17.35
CA LEU A 67 -0.43 1.03 17.84
C LEU A 67 0.68 1.23 18.86
N VAL A 68 1.53 2.25 18.71
CA VAL A 68 2.51 2.62 19.73
C VAL A 68 1.81 3.05 21.03
N ASP A 69 0.78 3.90 20.95
CA ASP A 69 0.00 4.30 22.13
C ASP A 69 -0.66 3.10 22.83
N CYS A 70 -1.08 2.09 22.05
CA CYS A 70 -1.63 0.86 22.59
C CYS A 70 -0.57 0.03 23.35
N ALA A 71 0.72 0.12 23.01
CA ALA A 71 1.79 -0.55 23.73
C ALA A 71 1.87 -0.08 25.19
N ASP A 72 1.73 1.24 25.41
CA ASP A 72 1.74 1.84 26.74
C ASP A 72 0.54 1.34 27.57
N VAL A 73 -0.65 1.26 26.97
CA VAL A 73 -1.84 0.75 27.65
C VAL A 73 -1.68 -0.72 28.04
N ILE A 74 -1.10 -1.54 27.16
CA ILE A 74 -0.83 -2.96 27.44
C ILE A 74 0.14 -3.11 28.60
N LEU A 75 1.24 -2.35 28.59
CA LEU A 75 2.25 -2.37 29.65
C LEU A 75 1.68 -1.94 31.02
N LEU A 76 0.76 -0.98 31.03
CA LEU A 76 0.19 -0.43 32.27
C LEU A 76 -0.96 -1.25 32.85
N ARG A 77 -1.73 -1.97 32.02
CA ARG A 77 -3.01 -2.57 32.43
C ARG A 77 -3.02 -4.09 32.43
N GLU A 78 -2.11 -4.75 31.73
CA GLU A 78 -2.09 -6.21 31.62
C GLU A 78 -1.04 -6.82 32.56
N PRO A 79 -1.29 -8.03 33.08
CA PRO A 79 -0.27 -8.78 33.81
C PRO A 79 0.93 -9.10 32.90
N ALA A 80 2.13 -9.13 33.47
CA ALA A 80 3.40 -9.17 32.72
C ALA A 80 3.48 -10.26 31.64
N GLU A 81 2.98 -11.47 31.92
CA GLU A 81 2.97 -12.57 30.95
C GLU A 81 2.05 -12.30 29.75
N ALA A 82 0.85 -11.77 29.98
CA ALA A 82 -0.10 -11.42 28.92
C ALA A 82 0.37 -10.18 28.14
N ALA A 83 0.96 -9.20 28.83
CA ALA A 83 1.54 -8.01 28.22
C ALA A 83 2.66 -8.39 27.24
N ARG A 84 3.57 -9.28 27.63
CA ARG A 84 4.66 -9.76 26.77
C ARG A 84 4.15 -10.34 25.45
N ASP A 85 3.20 -11.27 25.49
CA ASP A 85 2.70 -11.94 24.28
C ASP A 85 1.95 -10.96 23.36
N ARG A 86 1.19 -10.02 23.93
CA ARG A 86 0.49 -8.98 23.16
C ARG A 86 1.48 -8.00 22.53
N LEU A 87 2.52 -7.60 23.25
CA LEU A 87 3.58 -6.71 22.73
C LEU A 87 4.38 -7.35 21.61
N LEU A 88 4.68 -8.66 21.69
CA LEU A 88 5.36 -9.38 20.60
C LEU A 88 4.52 -9.36 19.31
N ARG A 89 3.20 -9.61 19.41
CA ARG A 89 2.30 -9.51 18.25
C ARG A 89 2.19 -8.09 17.72
N LEU A 90 2.05 -7.11 18.63
CA LEU A 90 2.01 -5.69 18.28
C LEU A 90 3.27 -5.27 17.53
N ASN A 91 4.45 -5.69 17.99
CA ASN A 91 5.72 -5.39 17.33
C ASN A 91 5.80 -6.00 15.92
N GLY A 92 5.29 -7.22 15.73
CA GLY A 92 5.17 -7.82 14.39
C GLY A 92 4.27 -7.01 13.45
N HIS A 93 3.15 -6.47 13.96
CA HIS A 93 2.28 -5.58 13.20
C HIS A 93 2.94 -4.24 12.87
N LEU A 94 3.64 -3.63 13.84
CA LEU A 94 4.40 -2.39 13.63
C LEU A 94 5.47 -2.57 12.55
N ALA A 95 6.24 -3.66 12.60
CA ALA A 95 7.27 -3.95 11.60
C ALA A 95 6.67 -4.13 10.20
N THR A 96 5.52 -4.80 10.09
CA THR A 96 4.82 -4.98 8.80
C THR A 96 4.34 -3.63 8.25
N LEU A 97 3.68 -2.83 9.07
CA LEU A 97 3.16 -1.51 8.67
C LEU A 97 4.29 -0.54 8.29
N LEU A 98 5.44 -0.62 8.97
CA LEU A 98 6.62 0.17 8.63
C LEU A 98 7.18 -0.22 7.25
N GLY A 99 7.32 -1.53 6.99
CA GLY A 99 7.75 -2.00 5.67
C GLY A 99 6.76 -1.63 4.56
N ASP A 100 5.46 -1.61 4.86
CA ASP A 100 4.44 -1.15 3.90
C ASP A 100 4.50 0.36 3.68
N HIS A 101 4.77 1.14 4.73
CA HIS A 101 4.97 2.59 4.63
C HIS A 101 6.17 2.95 3.75
N GLU A 102 7.30 2.25 3.92
CA GLU A 102 8.48 2.42 3.06
C GLU A 102 8.16 2.12 1.59
N ARG A 103 7.51 0.98 1.30
CA ARG A 103 7.10 0.61 -0.07
C ARG A 103 6.14 1.61 -0.69
N LEU A 104 5.18 2.13 0.08
CA LEU A 104 4.23 3.13 -0.39
C LEU A 104 4.92 4.48 -0.68
N THR A 105 5.96 4.81 0.09
CA THR A 105 6.78 6.00 -0.15
C THR A 105 7.57 5.86 -1.45
N GLU A 106 8.27 4.74 -1.64
CA GLU A 106 8.98 4.45 -2.90
C GLU A 106 8.02 4.47 -4.10
N LEU A 107 6.82 3.90 -3.95
CA LEU A 107 5.80 3.90 -5.00
C LEU A 107 5.34 5.32 -5.35
N HIS A 108 5.12 6.17 -4.34
CA HIS A 108 4.77 7.58 -4.55
C HIS A 108 5.89 8.32 -5.30
N GLU A 109 7.13 8.19 -4.81
CA GLU A 109 8.30 8.84 -5.40
C GLU A 109 8.52 8.40 -6.86
N ASN A 110 8.43 7.10 -7.14
CA ASN A 110 8.56 6.57 -8.49
C ASN A 110 7.45 7.07 -9.42
N ALA A 111 6.20 7.12 -8.95
CA ALA A 111 5.08 7.62 -9.74
C ALA A 111 5.25 9.11 -10.10
N VAL A 112 5.64 9.94 -9.12
CA VAL A 112 5.95 11.36 -9.33
C VAL A 112 7.14 11.52 -10.28
N TYR A 113 8.20 10.75 -10.07
CA TYR A 113 9.41 10.83 -10.87
C TYR A 113 9.15 10.52 -12.35
N TYR A 114 8.42 9.44 -12.65
CA TYR A 114 8.11 9.05 -14.03
C TYR A 114 7.15 10.02 -14.72
N ARG A 115 6.20 10.61 -13.97
CA ARG A 115 5.33 11.67 -14.49
C ARG A 115 6.14 12.89 -14.91
N ASP A 116 7.09 13.32 -14.06
CA ASP A 116 7.89 14.53 -14.29
C ASP A 116 9.03 14.31 -15.31
N HIS A 117 9.42 13.05 -15.53
CA HIS A 117 10.51 12.66 -16.43
C HIS A 117 10.06 11.60 -17.45
N PRO A 118 9.16 11.93 -18.40
CA PRO A 118 8.60 10.97 -19.35
C PRO A 118 9.68 10.28 -20.21
N GLN A 119 10.77 10.98 -20.54
CA GLN A 119 11.92 10.40 -21.25
C GLN A 119 12.63 9.28 -20.47
N VAL A 120 12.60 9.34 -19.14
CA VAL A 120 13.14 8.28 -18.28
C VAL A 120 12.15 7.15 -18.15
N ALA A 121 10.86 7.47 -17.99
CA ALA A 121 9.77 6.49 -17.99
C ALA A 121 9.80 5.64 -19.26
N ASP A 122 9.91 6.26 -20.44
CA ASP A 122 10.04 5.57 -21.73
C ASP A 122 11.27 4.64 -21.75
N ARG A 123 12.40 5.08 -21.21
CA ARG A 123 13.62 4.25 -21.18
C ARG A 123 13.43 3.03 -20.28
N VAL A 124 12.91 3.23 -19.08
CA VAL A 124 12.68 2.17 -18.09
C VAL A 124 11.62 1.17 -18.58
N ALA A 125 10.51 1.67 -19.14
CA ALA A 125 9.45 0.85 -19.74
C ALA A 125 9.96 -0.06 -20.87
N ASN A 126 10.98 0.40 -21.62
CA ASN A 126 11.56 -0.28 -22.77
C ASN A 126 12.83 -1.11 -22.48
N TYR A 127 13.47 -0.90 -21.33
CA TYR A 127 14.70 -1.61 -20.96
C TYR A 127 14.52 -3.14 -20.93
N TRP A 128 13.37 -3.60 -20.45
CA TRP A 128 13.03 -5.03 -20.37
C TRP A 128 12.73 -5.69 -21.72
N ARG A 129 12.22 -4.93 -22.70
CA ARG A 129 11.96 -5.46 -24.05
C ARG A 129 13.24 -5.83 -24.81
N ARG A 130 14.38 -5.24 -24.43
CA ARG A 130 15.66 -5.42 -25.14
C ARG A 130 16.59 -6.45 -24.51
N ASN A 131 16.42 -6.76 -23.22
CA ASN A 131 17.32 -7.66 -22.49
C ASN A 131 16.78 -9.11 -22.37
N TRP A 132 15.56 -9.38 -22.85
CA TRP A 132 14.91 -10.70 -22.75
C TRP A 132 14.20 -11.13 -24.05
N ALA A 133 14.59 -10.57 -25.19
CA ALA A 133 14.23 -11.05 -26.53
C ALA A 133 15.43 -11.78 -27.14
#